data_AF-A0A552JPD9-F1
#
_entry.id   AF-A0A552JPD9-F1
#
_cell.length_a   1.000
_cell.length_b   1.000
_cell.length_c   1.000
_cell.angle_alpha   90.00
_cell.angle_beta   90.00
_cell.angle_gamma   90.00
#
_symmetry.space_group_name_H-M   'P 1'
#
loop_
_entity.id
_entity.type
_entity.pdbx_description
1 polymer ?
#
loop_
_entity_poly.entity_id
_entity_poly.type
_entity_poly.pdbx_seq_one_letter_code
_entity_poly.pdbx_strand_id
1 'polypeptide(L)' 'MYLIKKNKLVGIVKKHKFARFLLVGVLNTLFGYFLYGTLILIGLDYKYAVLLATILGDLFNFQTTGRLVLGLS' A
#
# COMPACT_ATOMS: atom_id res chain seq x y z
N MET A 1 9.38 -34.34 15.24
CA MET A 1 8.60 -34.26 13.98
C MET A 1 7.49 -33.19 14.04
N TYR A 2 7.74 -31.96 14.55
CA TYR A 2 6.67 -30.93 14.63
C TYR A 2 7.12 -29.47 14.41
N LEU A 3 8.40 -29.18 14.18
CA LEU A 3 8.93 -27.80 14.22
C LEU A 3 9.20 -27.13 12.86
N ILE A 4 8.95 -27.78 11.71
CA ILE A 4 9.46 -27.30 10.40
C ILE A 4 8.42 -26.54 9.54
N LYS A 5 7.16 -26.37 9.98
CA LYS A 5 6.12 -25.84 9.07
C LYS A 5 5.99 -24.30 9.02
N LYS A 6 6.59 -23.55 9.97
CA LYS A 6 6.28 -22.11 10.13
C LYS A 6 7.16 -21.14 9.29
N ASN A 7 8.34 -21.56 8.83
CA ASN A 7 9.32 -20.63 8.21
C ASN A 7 9.25 -20.48 6.68
N LYS A 8 8.49 -21.34 5.97
CA LYS A 8 8.49 -21.34 4.49
C LYS A 8 7.71 -20.16 3.90
N LEU A 9 6.64 -19.72 4.57
CA LEU A 9 5.81 -18.58 4.15
C LEU A 9 6.60 -17.25 4.19
N VAL A 10 7.44 -17.05 5.21
CA VAL A 10 8.26 -15.83 5.35
C VAL A 10 9.38 -15.77 4.31
N GLY A 11 9.90 -16.93 3.87
CA GLY A 11 10.94 -17.02 2.85
C GLY A 11 10.48 -16.70 1.42
N ILE A 12 9.22 -16.98 1.08
CA ILE A 12 8.66 -16.68 -0.27
C ILE A 12 8.49 -15.18 -0.46
N VAL A 13 8.03 -14.47 0.58
CA VAL A 13 7.80 -13.02 0.52
C VAL A 13 9.10 -12.23 0.36
N LYS A 14 10.23 -12.75 0.86
CA LYS A 14 11.54 -12.09 0.79
C LYS A 14 12.23 -12.17 -0.58
N LYS A 15 11.90 -13.14 -1.45
CA LYS A 15 12.64 -13.38 -2.71
C LYS A 15 11.99 -12.74 -3.95
N HIS A 16 10.69 -12.45 -3.91
CA HIS A 16 9.95 -11.99 -5.10
C HIS A 16 9.55 -10.51 -4.98
N LYS A 17 10.39 -9.63 -5.54
CA LYS A 17 10.10 -8.18 -5.69
C LYS A 17 8.70 -7.94 -6.28
N PHE A 18 8.24 -8.82 -7.17
CA PHE A 18 6.91 -8.78 -7.77
C PHE A 18 5.76 -9.01 -6.77
N ALA A 19 5.89 -9.97 -5.84
CA ALA A 19 4.87 -10.19 -4.81
C ALA A 19 4.78 -9.01 -3.85
N ARG A 20 5.93 -8.43 -3.51
CA ARG A 20 6.03 -7.22 -2.68
C ARG A 20 5.43 -6.01 -3.40
N PHE A 21 5.63 -5.89 -4.71
CA PHE A 21 5.01 -4.87 -5.56
C PHE A 21 3.48 -5.03 -5.61
N LEU A 22 2.95 -6.25 -5.79
CA LEU A 22 1.50 -6.49 -5.77
C LEU A 22 0.88 -6.13 -4.41
N LEU A 23 1.51 -6.56 -3.30
CA LEU A 23 1.02 -6.25 -1.96
C LEU A 23 1.03 -4.73 -1.69
N VAL A 24 2.10 -4.03 -2.08
CA VAL A 24 2.19 -2.58 -1.95
C VAL A 24 1.18 -1.87 -2.86
N GLY A 25 0.93 -2.38 -4.06
CA GLY A 25 -0.12 -1.88 -4.95
C GLY A 25 -1.51 -1.98 -4.33
N VAL A 26 -1.88 -3.16 -3.81
CA VAL A 26 -3.16 -3.36 -3.11
C VAL A 26 -3.30 -2.43 -1.90
N LEU A 27 -2.24 -2.29 -1.09
CA LEU A 27 -2.23 -1.39 0.05
C LEU A 27 -2.44 0.07 -0.36
N ASN A 28 -1.79 0.52 -1.43
CA ASN A 28 -1.94 1.89 -1.95
C ASN A 28 -3.35 2.16 -2.48
N THR A 29 -3.94 1.20 -3.21
CA THR A 29 -5.32 1.33 -3.69
C THR A 29 -6.29 1.44 -2.52
N LEU A 30 -6.17 0.56 -1.52
CA LEU A 30 -7.02 0.61 -0.33
C LEU A 30 -6.87 1.94 0.43
N PHE A 31 -5.65 2.44 0.56
CA PHE A 31 -5.38 3.73 1.20
C PHE A 31 -6.02 4.89 0.45
N GLY A 32 -5.89 4.94 -0.88
CA GLY A 32 -6.51 5.98 -1.71
C GLY A 32 -8.04 6.00 -1.61
N TYR A 33 -8.69 4.82 -1.69
CA TYR A 33 -10.13 4.70 -1.49
C TYR A 33 -10.57 5.09 -0.08
N PHE A 34 -9.81 4.69 0.94
CA PHE A 34 -10.08 5.07 2.33
C PHE A 34 -9.99 6.58 2.53
N LEU A 35 -8.94 7.22 2.00
CA LEU A 35 -8.79 8.69 2.03
C LEU A 35 -9.95 9.39 1.34
N TYR A 36 -10.25 8.99 0.10
CA TYR A 36 -11.36 9.56 -0.66
C TYR A 36 -12.70 9.39 0.09
N GLY A 37 -13.00 8.18 0.54
CA GLY A 37 -14.22 7.89 1.29
C GLY A 37 -14.32 8.71 2.58
N THR A 38 -13.22 8.84 3.33
CA THR A 38 -13.20 9.63 4.57
C THR A 38 -13.43 11.12 4.29
N LEU A 39 -12.82 11.67 3.22
CA LEU A 39 -13.02 13.05 2.79
C LEU A 39 -14.48 13.32 2.37
N ILE A 40 -15.11 12.38 1.66
CA ILE A 40 -16.53 12.47 1.32
C ILE A 40 -17.40 12.40 2.58
N LEU A 41 -17.10 11.48 3.52
CA LEU A 41 -17.88 11.29 4.74
C LEU A 41 -17.84 12.51 5.68
N ILE A 42 -16.76 13.28 5.70
CA ILE A 42 -16.67 14.55 6.46
C ILE A 42 -17.34 15.73 5.73
N GLY A 43 -17.95 15.48 4.56
CA GLY A 43 -18.72 16.48 3.80
C GLY A 43 -17.90 17.31 2.80
N LEU A 44 -16.69 16.87 2.44
CA LEU A 44 -15.90 17.56 1.42
C LEU A 44 -16.47 17.31 0.02
N ASP A 45 -16.57 18.37 -0.78
CA ASP A 45 -16.95 18.28 -2.19
C ASP A 45 -16.09 17.27 -2.95
N TYR A 46 -16.73 16.47 -3.79
CA TYR A 46 -16.08 15.37 -4.52
C TYR A 46 -14.86 15.81 -5.33
N LYS A 47 -14.86 17.06 -5.83
CA LYS A 47 -13.76 17.67 -6.58
C LYS A 47 -12.51 17.85 -5.71
N TYR A 48 -12.68 18.34 -4.50
CA TYR A 48 -11.56 18.51 -3.56
C TYR A 48 -11.17 17.18 -2.92
N ALA A 49 -12.15 16.31 -2.66
CA ALA A 49 -11.89 14.97 -2.13
C ALA A 49 -11.02 14.14 -3.09
N VAL A 50 -11.34 14.12 -4.39
CA VAL A 50 -10.52 13.39 -5.38
C VAL A 50 -9.15 14.02 -5.55
N LEU A 51 -9.05 15.36 -5.54
CA LEU A 51 -7.78 16.07 -5.64
C LEU A 51 -6.85 15.72 -4.46
N LEU A 52 -7.34 15.85 -3.22
CA LEU A 52 -6.57 15.56 -2.01
C LEU A 52 -6.24 14.08 -1.89
N ALA A 53 -7.19 13.19 -2.18
CA ALA A 53 -6.95 11.75 -2.17
C ALA A 53 -5.90 11.33 -3.21
N THR A 54 -5.86 11.98 -4.37
CA THR A 54 -4.84 11.73 -5.40
C THR A 54 -3.46 12.20 -4.92
N ILE A 55 -3.34 13.44 -4.45
CA ILE A 55 -2.05 13.98 -3.98
C ILE A 55 -1.50 13.16 -2.82
N LEU A 56 -2.32 12.89 -1.79
CA LEU A 56 -1.92 12.12 -0.62
C LEU A 56 -1.68 10.64 -0.96
N GLY A 57 -2.49 10.07 -1.85
CA GLY A 57 -2.34 8.71 -2.34
C GLY A 57 -1.04 8.51 -3.11
N ASP A 58 -0.69 9.42 -4.01
CA ASP A 58 0.56 9.37 -4.76
C ASP A 58 1.78 9.55 -3.85
N LEU A 59 1.74 10.50 -2.91
CA LEU A 59 2.78 10.67 -1.88
C LEU A 59 3.00 9.37 -1.07
N PHE A 60 1.91 8.74 -0.64
CA PHE A 60 1.97 7.46 0.05
C PHE A 60 2.50 6.34 -0.86
N ASN A 61 2.17 6.36 -2.15
CA ASN A 61 2.68 5.41 -3.14
C ASN A 61 4.19 5.54 -3.33
N PHE A 62 4.71 6.76 -3.48
CA PHE A 62 6.16 6.97 -3.57
C PHE A 62 6.89 6.51 -2.32
N GLN A 63 6.35 6.80 -1.13
CA GLN A 63 6.95 6.39 0.13
C GLN A 63 6.94 4.87 0.30
N THR A 64 5.80 4.22 0.03
CA THR A 64 5.65 2.77 0.20
C THR A 64 6.38 1.99 -0.87
N THR A 65 6.29 2.36 -2.15
CA THR A 65 7.00 1.69 -3.24
C THR A 65 8.52 1.89 -3.12
N GLY A 66 8.97 3.11 -2.80
CA GLY A 66 10.39 3.42 -2.60
C GLY A 66 11.04 2.64 -1.46
N ARG A 67 10.41 2.65 -0.27
CA ARG A 67 10.95 1.95 0.91
C ARG A 67 10.66 0.45 0.90
N LEU A 68 9.44 0.07 0.53
CA LEU A 68 8.97 -1.31 0.63
C LEU A 68 9.14 -2.13 -0.65
N VAL A 69 9.52 -1.60 -1.80
CA VAL A 69 9.81 -2.44 -2.98
C VAL A 69 11.27 -2.29 -3.39
N LEU A 70 11.77 -1.06 -3.44
CA LEU A 70 13.13 -0.75 -3.89
C LEU A 70 14.17 -0.82 -2.76
N GLY A 71 13.76 -0.66 -1.49
CA GLY A 71 14.67 -0.75 -0.35
C GLY A 71 15.65 0.43 -0.25
N LEU A 72 15.30 1.57 -0.86
CA LEU A 72 16.01 2.83 -0.67
C LEU A 72 15.68 3.34 0.74
N SER A 73 16.62 3.14 1.66
CA SER A 73 16.62 3.71 3.02
C SER A 73 17.59 4.87 3.09
#